data_AF-A0A7X7ZSU4-F1
#
_entry.id   AF-A0A7X7ZSU4-F1
#
_cell.length_a   1.000
_cell.length_b   1.000
_cell.length_c   1.000
_cell.angle_alpha   90.00
_cell.angle_beta   90.00
_cell.angle_gamma   90.00
#
_symmetry.space_group_name_H-M   'P 1'
#
loop_
_entity.id
_entity.type
_entity.pdbx_description
1 polymer ?
#
loop_
_entity_poly.entity_id
_entity_poly.type
_entity_poly.pdbx_seq_one_letter_code
_entity_poly.pdbx_strand_id
1 'polypeptide(L)'
;MKLPNHITQAPEILRRYLFYQKSQHWNRQQVLDYQNAKLKEIVVYAGKYVPYYRELFREIGLDTSTFRGIEDLQKIPLLDK
;
A
#
# COMPACT_ATOMS: atom_id res chain seq x y z
N MET A 1 -27.82 -19.19 -2.50
CA MET A 1 -28.35 -18.50 -1.29
C MET A 1 -27.29 -17.49 -0.82
N LYS A 2 -27.53 -16.18 -0.93
CA LYS A 2 -26.59 -15.16 -0.44
C LYS A 2 -26.82 -14.98 1.06
N LEU A 3 -25.78 -15.19 1.87
CA LEU A 3 -25.85 -14.99 3.31
C LEU A 3 -25.98 -13.48 3.63
N PRO A 4 -26.68 -13.09 4.70
CA PRO A 4 -26.83 -11.70 5.12
C PRO A 4 -25.49 -10.99 5.35
N ASN A 5 -25.40 -9.71 5.00
CA ASN A 5 -24.16 -8.91 5.04
C ASN A 5 -23.45 -8.89 6.40
N HIS A 6 -24.19 -8.97 7.52
CA HIS A 6 -23.59 -9.00 8.86
C HIS A 6 -22.90 -10.34 9.18
N ILE A 7 -23.32 -11.44 8.55
CA ILE A 7 -22.71 -12.76 8.71
C ILE A 7 -21.47 -12.89 7.81
N THR A 8 -21.50 -12.31 6.61
CA THR A 8 -20.36 -12.33 5.68
C THR A 8 -19.23 -11.39 6.09
N GLN A 9 -19.52 -10.31 6.82
CA GLN A 9 -18.49 -9.39 7.33
C GLN A 9 -17.82 -9.85 8.64
N ALA A 10 -18.44 -10.76 9.41
CA ALA A 10 -17.92 -11.17 10.71
C ALA A 10 -16.46 -11.66 10.68
N PRO A 11 -16.00 -12.46 9.68
CA PRO A 11 -14.60 -12.85 9.57
C PRO A 11 -13.65 -11.68 9.23
N GLU A 12 -14.10 -10.73 8.40
CA GLU A 12 -13.29 -9.57 8.02
C GLU A 12 -13.13 -8.59 9.19
N ILE A 13 -14.22 -8.35 9.93
CA ILE A 13 -14.21 -7.51 11.13
C ILE A 13 -13.25 -8.11 12.16
N LEU A 14 -13.31 -9.42 12.40
CA LEU A 14 -12.39 -10.11 13.31
C LEU A 14 -10.93 -9.98 12.85
N ARG A 15 -10.66 -10.19 11.55
CA ARG A 15 -9.30 -10.03 10.99
C ARG A 15 -8.74 -8.63 11.22
N ARG A 16 -9.56 -7.58 10.99
CA ARG A 16 -9.18 -6.18 11.22
C ARG A 16 -8.96 -5.91 12.71
N TYR A 17 -9.85 -6.40 13.56
CA TYR A 17 -9.73 -6.27 15.02
C TYR A 17 -8.41 -6.86 15.53
N LEU A 18 -8.08 -8.10 15.14
CA LEU A 18 -6.83 -8.75 15.51
C LEU A 18 -5.59 -8.01 15.00
N PHE A 19 -5.67 -7.47 13.78
CA PHE A 19 -4.61 -6.62 13.24
C PHE A 19 -4.40 -5.38 14.12
N TYR A 20 -5.45 -4.65 14.45
CA TYR A 20 -5.35 -3.43 15.26
C TYR A 20 -4.86 -3.70 16.69
N GLN A 21 -5.35 -4.77 17.32
CA GLN A 21 -4.89 -5.22 18.64
C GLN A 21 -3.37 -5.48 18.67
N LYS A 22 -2.81 -6.01 17.57
CA LYS A 22 -1.37 -6.21 17.44
C LYS A 22 -0.64 -4.92 17.07
N SER A 23 -1.16 -4.16 16.10
CA SER A 23 -0.45 -3.02 15.51
C SER A 23 -0.41 -1.78 16.40
N GLN A 24 -1.36 -1.64 17.33
CA GLN A 24 -1.38 -0.52 18.28
C GLN A 24 -0.15 -0.50 19.21
N HIS A 25 0.53 -1.64 19.38
CA HIS A 25 1.74 -1.76 20.21
C HIS A 25 3.03 -1.75 19.39
N TRP A 26 2.95 -1.46 18.09
CA TRP A 26 4.13 -1.42 17.24
C TRP A 26 5.06 -0.27 17.63
N ASN A 27 6.36 -0.58 17.63
CA ASN A 27 7.37 0.45 17.70
C ASN A 27 7.49 1.18 16.34
N ARG A 28 8.23 2.29 16.34
CA ARG A 28 8.41 3.12 15.14
C ARG A 28 8.91 2.34 13.92
N GLN A 29 9.87 1.42 14.12
CA GLN A 29 10.44 0.65 13.01
C GLN A 29 9.39 -0.28 12.40
N GLN A 30 8.59 -0.96 13.22
CA GLN A 30 7.51 -1.83 12.75
C GLN A 30 6.44 -1.07 11.97
N VAL A 31 6.10 0.15 12.39
CA VAL A 31 5.18 1.02 11.64
C VAL A 31 5.79 1.39 10.29
N LEU A 32 7.06 1.79 10.26
CA LEU A 32 7.76 2.13 9.02
C LEU A 32 7.85 0.95 8.05
N ASP A 33 8.16 -0.24 8.55
CA ASP A 33 8.25 -1.46 7.73
C ASP A 33 6.89 -1.78 7.09
N TYR A 34 5.81 -1.68 7.88
CA TYR A 34 4.45 -1.86 7.36
C TYR A 34 4.08 -0.82 6.32
N GLN A 35 4.36 0.46 6.57
CA GLN A 35 4.11 1.55 5.63
C GLN A 35 4.90 1.36 4.33
N ASN A 36 6.18 0.98 4.43
CA ASN A 36 7.02 0.71 3.27
C ASN A 36 6.50 -0.47 2.45
N ALA A 37 6.05 -1.56 3.10
CA ALA A 37 5.45 -2.69 2.42
C ALA A 37 4.18 -2.28 1.65
N LYS A 38 3.30 -1.50 2.29
CA LYS A 38 2.07 -1.00 1.64
C LYS A 38 2.34 0.00 0.53
N LEU A 39 3.30 0.89 0.70
CA LEU A 39 3.68 1.84 -0.33
C LEU A 39 4.26 1.12 -1.57
N LYS A 40 5.09 0.09 -1.38
CA LYS A 40 5.59 -0.76 -2.47
C LYS A 40 4.46 -1.41 -3.25
N GLU A 41 3.47 -2.00 -2.56
CA GLU A 41 2.29 -2.59 -3.20
C GLU A 41 1.58 -1.56 -4.12
N ILE A 42 1.39 -0.34 -3.64
CA ILE A 42 0.74 0.74 -4.39
C ILE A 42 1.57 1.15 -5.62
N VAL A 43 2.87 1.39 -5.44
CA VAL A 43 3.77 1.84 -6.52
C VAL A 43 3.89 0.77 -7.61
N VAL A 44 4.07 -0.50 -7.23
CA VAL A 44 4.12 -1.62 -8.19
C VAL A 44 2.79 -1.74 -8.94
N TYR A 45 1.66 -1.65 -8.24
CA TYR A 45 0.35 -1.71 -8.88
C TYR A 45 0.14 -0.55 -9.86
N ALA A 46 0.47 0.68 -9.45
CA ALA A 46 0.34 1.88 -10.28
C ALA A 46 1.18 1.76 -11.56
N GLY A 47 2.46 1.39 -11.44
CA GLY A 47 3.35 1.23 -12.59
C GLY A 47 2.92 0.11 -13.54
N LYS A 48 2.25 -0.93 -13.02
CA LYS A 48 1.77 -2.05 -13.84
C LYS A 48 0.44 -1.74 -14.54
N TYR A 49 -0.51 -1.17 -13.83
CA TYR A 49 -1.92 -1.15 -14.27
C TYR A 49 -2.46 0.25 -14.62
N VAL A 50 -1.82 1.34 -14.18
CA VAL A 50 -2.31 2.70 -14.44
C VAL A 50 -1.49 3.34 -15.56
N PRO A 51 -2.07 3.64 -16.74
CA PRO A 51 -1.33 4.16 -17.89
C PRO A 51 -0.48 5.40 -17.56
N TYR A 52 -1.07 6.38 -16.87
CA TYR A 52 -0.36 7.59 -16.48
C TYR A 52 0.91 7.31 -15.65
N TYR A 53 0.81 6.49 -14.59
CA TYR A 53 1.96 6.19 -13.73
C TYR A 53 2.99 5.32 -14.42
N ARG A 54 2.58 4.42 -15.33
CA ARG A 54 3.50 3.64 -16.14
C ARG A 54 4.37 4.54 -17.02
N GLU A 55 3.77 5.53 -17.69
CA GLU A 55 4.52 6.49 -18.50
C GLU A 55 5.41 7.38 -17.61
N LEU A 56 4.86 7.93 -16.52
CA LEU A 56 5.61 8.76 -15.57
C LEU A 56 6.85 8.02 -15.02
N PHE A 57 6.68 6.79 -14.54
CA PHE A 57 7.78 6.02 -13.97
C PHE A 57 8.86 5.70 -15.02
N ARG A 58 8.47 5.47 -16.28
CA ARG A 58 9.43 5.31 -17.38
C ARG A 58 10.21 6.61 -17.62
N GLU A 59 9.54 7.75 -17.60
CA GLU A 59 10.15 9.07 -17.82
C GLU A 59 11.16 9.45 -16.73
N ILE A 60 10.82 9.21 -15.46
CA ILE A 60 11.72 9.51 -14.32
C ILE A 60 12.72 8.39 -14.03
N GLY A 61 12.72 7.30 -14.80
CA GLY A 61 13.60 6.14 -14.60
C GLY A 61 13.36 5.39 -13.29
N LEU A 62 12.13 5.43 -12.77
CA LEU A 62 11.78 4.72 -11.53
C LEU A 62 11.52 3.24 -11.82
N ASP A 63 12.39 2.40 -11.27
CA ASP A 63 12.19 0.95 -11.24
C ASP A 63 11.42 0.53 -9.99
N THR A 64 10.19 0.05 -10.20
CA THR A 64 9.32 -0.41 -9.11
C THR A 64 9.85 -1.64 -8.36
N SER A 65 10.76 -2.43 -8.97
CA SER A 65 11.35 -3.62 -8.33
C SER A 65 12.40 -3.27 -7.26
N THR A 66 13.03 -2.10 -7.41
CA THR A 66 14.05 -1.58 -6.49
C THR A 66 13.52 -0.48 -5.58
N PHE A 67 12.25 -0.09 -5.71
CA PHE A 67 11.61 0.92 -4.87
C PHE A 67 11.57 0.50 -3.39
N ARG A 68 12.20 1.28 -2.50
CA ARG A 68 12.42 0.89 -1.10
C ARG A 68 11.36 1.37 -0.12
N GLY A 69 10.46 2.26 -0.55
CA GLY A 69 9.39 2.81 0.28
C GLY A 69 9.53 4.32 0.45
N ILE A 70 9.28 4.83 1.65
CA ILE A 70 9.22 6.26 1.96
C ILE A 70 10.47 7.02 1.49
N GLU A 71 11.65 6.41 1.62
CA GLU A 71 12.92 7.05 1.21
C GLU A 71 13.03 7.31 -0.29
N ASP A 72 12.35 6.52 -1.12
CA ASP A 72 12.34 6.68 -2.57
C ASP A 72 11.10 7.46 -3.04
N LEU A 73 10.16 7.77 -2.15
CA LEU A 73 8.92 8.47 -2.50
C LEU A 73 9.19 9.86 -3.10
N GLN A 74 10.24 10.54 -2.64
CA GLN A 74 10.70 11.82 -3.17
C GLN A 74 11.10 11.79 -4.66
N LYS A 75 11.33 10.60 -5.24
CA LYS A 75 11.60 10.45 -6.67
C LYS A 75 10.34 10.62 -7.52
N ILE A 76 9.16 10.41 -6.93
CA ILE A 76 7.87 10.54 -7.63
C ILE A 76 7.40 11.99 -7.48
N PRO A 77 7.18 12.73 -8.58
CA PRO A 77 6.71 14.10 -8.52
C PRO A 77 5.30 14.17 -7.94
N LEU A 78 5.00 15.27 -7.24
CA LEU A 78 3.65 15.55 -6.76
C LEU A 78 2.73 15.84 -7.95
N LEU A 79 1.53 15.28 -7.89
CA LEU A 79 0.47 15.63 -8.83
C LEU A 79 -0.16 16.95 -8.42
N ASP A 80 -0.37 17.81 -9.42
CA ASP A 80 -1.28 18.95 -9.29
C ASP A 80 -2.67 18.57 -9.84
N LYS A 81 -3.66 19.43 -9.60
CA LYS A 81 -5.06 19.19 -9.98
C LYS A 81 -5.38 19.63 -11.41
#